data_AF-A0A7W4DWF4-F1
#
_entry.id   AF-A0A7W4DWF4-F1
#
_cell.length_a   1.000
_cell.length_b   1.000
_cell.length_c   1.000
_cell.angle_alpha   90.00
_cell.angle_beta   90.00
_cell.angle_gamma   90.00
#
_symmetry.space_group_name_H-M   'P 1'
#
loop_
_entity.id
_entity.type
_entity.pdbx_description
1 polymer ?
#
loop_
_entity_poly.entity_id
_entity_poly.type
_entity_poly.pdbx_seq_one_letter_code
_entity_poly.pdbx_strand_id
1 'polypeptide(L)'
;MWRDPWSFVEAFVIASAILVVGILLHFTLGPIPFHGFAYPLNIIGGVGILLLSLLLAILARRGNRIATFLTGYKMSIAAMAILMGLSIIMDLTRQIELAAPHGANLQEPIHAVGFSYMLSTWYFLLSYLLLLVVLGGTTFTFILKGRRRDMPWSRYIAFLLNHLGLYIALFAGLLGAHDLLRYRMQVDASENRPEWRATKDFSTELYELPLAIELERFELEEYPPKLMIIDSRSGEPLPAGHPWQLSVEKTPIAGTYKAWKIEVLQHLPLSAPVVSQDSMHFVEFGSTGAVHGLEVRATHQETGQVVSGWVTSGSYLIPFRALSLPDSISIVMPDPEPKQFRSLVSIYSPNDKVVKDEITVNKPIKFDGWHIYQLSYDQEMGRWSTVSVFEIVRDPWLPAVYVGLLLMLLGAISLFVLPRPARIPSPTEKKKL
;
A
#
# COMPACT_ATOMS: atom_id res chain seq x y z
N MET A 1 24.29 30.05 25.09
CA MET A 1 23.67 28.82 24.57
C MET A 1 24.62 27.64 24.46
N TRP A 2 25.90 27.73 24.85
CA TRP A 2 26.83 26.59 24.77
C TRP A 2 27.56 26.39 26.09
N ARG A 3 26.82 26.43 27.21
CA ARG A 3 27.34 26.15 28.54
C ARG A 3 26.80 24.79 29.00
N ASP A 4 27.73 23.88 29.30
CA ASP A 4 27.45 22.56 29.83
C ASP A 4 26.79 22.68 31.23
N PRO A 5 25.72 21.90 31.56
CA PRO A 5 25.07 20.86 30.76
C PRO A 5 24.15 21.39 29.66
N TRP A 6 24.33 20.89 28.43
CA TRP A 6 23.47 21.24 27.30
C TRP A 6 22.02 20.77 27.51
N SER A 7 21.08 21.60 27.07
CA SER A 7 19.63 21.48 27.28
C SER A 7 18.89 21.09 26.00
N PHE A 8 17.56 21.17 26.03
CA PHE A 8 16.74 20.97 24.83
C PHE A 8 16.98 22.05 23.77
N VAL A 9 17.32 23.27 24.18
CA VAL A 9 17.57 24.38 23.25
C VAL A 9 18.70 24.02 22.29
N GLU A 10 19.83 23.55 22.82
CA GLU A 10 20.98 23.13 22.02
C GLU A 10 20.63 21.93 21.14
N ALA A 11 19.81 21.01 21.63
CA ALA A 11 19.41 19.83 20.86
C ALA A 11 18.56 20.20 19.63
N PHE A 12 17.57 21.06 19.81
CA PHE A 12 16.75 21.57 18.71
C PHE A 12 17.53 22.46 17.76
N VAL A 13 18.49 23.25 18.26
CA VAL A 13 19.36 24.05 17.38
C VAL A 13 20.19 23.16 16.46
N ILE A 14 20.80 22.08 16.98
CA ILE A 14 21.58 21.14 16.16
C ILE A 14 20.68 20.45 15.13
N ALA A 15 19.53 19.93 15.55
CA ALA A 15 18.62 19.22 14.67
C ALA A 15 18.06 20.16 13.57
N SER A 16 17.67 21.39 13.92
CA SER A 16 17.21 22.41 12.97
C SER A 16 18.32 22.89 12.05
N ALA A 17 19.57 22.99 12.51
CA ALA A 17 20.70 23.32 11.65
C ALA A 17 20.90 22.25 10.58
N ILE A 18 20.80 20.97 10.92
CA ILE A 18 20.87 19.86 9.96
C ILE A 18 19.73 19.92 8.95
N LEU A 19 18.51 20.22 9.42
CA LEU A 19 17.35 20.45 8.56
C LEU A 19 17.60 21.59 7.55
N VAL A 20 18.09 22.74 8.02
CA VAL A 20 18.40 23.90 7.17
C VAL A 20 19.49 23.57 6.15
N VAL A 21 20.55 22.86 6.58
CA VAL A 21 21.59 22.38 5.64
C VAL A 21 20.99 21.49 4.57
N GLY A 22 20.07 20.58 4.92
CA GLY A 22 19.40 19.74 3.96
C GLY A 22 18.51 20.52 2.98
N ILE A 23 17.85 21.59 3.44
CA ILE A 23 17.07 22.49 2.57
C ILE A 23 17.99 23.20 1.58
N LEU A 24 19.12 23.74 2.06
CA LEU A 24 20.12 24.39 1.20
C LEU A 24 20.71 23.41 0.18
N LEU A 25 21.02 22.17 0.58
CA LEU A 25 21.46 21.13 -0.34
C LEU A 25 20.39 20.79 -1.38
N HIS A 26 19.12 20.76 -0.99
CA HIS A 26 18.05 20.50 -1.94
C HIS A 26 17.91 21.60 -3.01
N PHE A 27 18.02 22.87 -2.62
CA PHE A 27 17.99 23.97 -3.58
C PHE A 27 19.23 24.04 -4.49
N THR A 28 20.38 23.52 -4.03
CA THR A 28 21.64 23.56 -4.80
C THR A 28 21.85 22.35 -5.68
N LEU A 29 21.47 21.16 -5.22
CA LEU A 29 21.69 19.88 -5.91
C LEU A 29 20.42 19.31 -6.57
N GLY A 30 19.24 19.85 -6.25
CA GLY A 30 17.97 19.30 -6.68
C GLY A 30 17.54 18.05 -5.89
N PRO A 31 16.55 17.29 -6.38
CA PRO A 31 16.14 16.03 -5.78
C PRO A 31 17.22 14.96 -5.94
N ILE A 32 17.26 14.04 -4.97
CA ILE A 32 18.12 12.85 -5.00
C ILE A 32 17.63 11.95 -6.16
N PRO A 33 18.51 11.56 -7.11
CA PRO A 33 18.14 10.67 -8.20
C PRO A 33 17.67 9.30 -7.71
N PHE A 34 16.76 8.67 -8.45
CA PHE A 34 16.16 7.37 -8.08
C PHE A 34 17.17 6.23 -7.90
N HIS A 35 18.33 6.29 -8.57
CA HIS A 35 19.43 5.34 -8.38
C HIS A 35 20.66 5.96 -7.71
N GLY A 36 20.51 7.14 -7.09
CA GLY A 36 21.63 7.92 -6.53
C GLY A 36 22.41 7.19 -5.44
N PHE A 37 21.74 6.32 -4.68
CA PHE A 37 22.36 5.50 -3.63
C PHE A 37 22.10 4.00 -3.79
N ALA A 38 21.79 3.51 -4.98
CA ALA A 38 21.65 2.07 -5.20
C ALA A 38 22.97 1.33 -4.95
N TYR A 39 22.93 0.00 -4.84
CA TYR A 39 24.11 -0.84 -4.74
C TYR A 39 25.14 -0.49 -5.83
N PRO A 40 26.43 -0.31 -5.47
CA PRO A 40 27.07 -0.57 -4.16
C PRO A 40 27.13 0.63 -3.20
N LEU A 41 26.63 1.81 -3.59
CA LEU A 41 26.81 3.05 -2.82
C LEU A 41 26.04 3.03 -1.49
N ASN A 42 24.85 2.43 -1.43
CA ASN A 42 24.13 2.20 -0.18
C ASN A 42 25.01 1.46 0.84
N ILE A 43 25.67 0.36 0.45
CA ILE A 43 26.51 -0.43 1.36
C ILE A 43 27.63 0.42 1.95
N ILE A 44 28.31 1.21 1.11
CA ILE A 44 29.40 2.10 1.55
C ILE A 44 28.86 3.13 2.55
N GLY A 45 27.74 3.78 2.22
CA GLY A 45 27.08 4.73 3.11
C GLY A 45 26.62 4.10 4.43
N GLY A 46 26.01 2.92 4.36
CA GLY A 46 25.56 2.13 5.51
C GLY A 46 26.70 1.76 6.45
N VAL A 47 27.81 1.27 5.92
CA VAL A 47 29.02 1.00 6.72
C VAL A 47 29.51 2.28 7.39
N GLY A 48 29.53 3.41 6.66
CA GLY A 48 29.88 4.72 7.23
C GLY A 48 28.97 5.12 8.41
N ILE A 49 27.65 4.97 8.26
CA ILE A 49 26.66 5.26 9.30
C ILE A 49 26.88 4.36 10.52
N LEU A 50 27.09 3.06 10.31
CA LEU A 50 27.32 2.10 11.39
C LEU A 50 28.61 2.41 12.17
N LEU A 51 29.70 2.71 11.46
CA LEU A 51 30.97 3.12 12.07
C LEU A 51 30.81 4.44 12.86
N LEU A 52 30.06 5.40 12.33
CA LEU A 52 29.79 6.66 13.02
C LEU A 52 28.97 6.46 14.30
N SER A 53 27.90 5.65 14.26
CA SER A 53 27.13 5.28 15.44
C SER A 53 27.99 4.57 16.49
N LEU A 54 28.87 3.66 16.07
CA LEU A 54 29.78 2.94 16.96
C LEU A 54 30.83 3.89 17.57
N LEU A 55 31.40 4.78 16.77
CA LEU A 55 32.36 5.79 17.24
C LEU A 55 31.74 6.69 18.31
N LEU A 56 30.54 7.22 18.06
CA LEU A 56 29.80 8.00 19.05
C LEU A 56 29.60 7.21 20.35
N ALA A 57 29.23 5.93 20.25
CA ALA A 57 29.03 5.09 21.42
C ALA A 57 30.31 4.83 22.23
N ILE A 58 31.44 4.59 21.54
CA ILE A 58 32.75 4.41 22.18
C ILE A 58 33.16 5.70 22.90
N LEU A 59 33.01 6.86 22.25
CA LEU A 59 33.34 8.16 22.83
C LEU A 59 32.43 8.50 24.03
N ALA A 60 31.12 8.22 23.93
CA ALA A 60 30.17 8.42 25.02
C ALA A 60 30.49 7.49 26.21
N ARG A 61 30.91 6.25 25.96
CA ARG A 61 31.39 5.35 27.03
C ARG A 61 32.67 5.87 27.70
N ARG A 62 33.57 6.50 26.95
CA ARG A 62 34.79 7.14 27.48
C ARG A 62 34.54 8.48 28.19
N GLY A 63 33.29 8.92 28.28
CA GLY A 63 32.93 10.16 28.98
C GLY A 63 33.12 11.43 28.15
N ASN A 64 33.27 11.32 26.82
CA ASN A 64 33.27 12.50 25.95
C ASN A 64 31.90 13.21 26.05
N ARG A 65 31.92 14.50 26.40
CA ARG A 65 30.70 15.28 26.67
C ARG A 65 29.79 15.39 25.45
N ILE A 66 30.37 15.70 24.28
CA ILE A 66 29.63 15.86 23.02
C ILE A 66 28.96 14.54 22.64
N ALA A 67 29.73 13.44 22.63
CA ALA A 67 29.19 12.13 22.29
C ALA A 67 28.09 11.71 23.29
N THR A 68 28.30 11.94 24.59
CA THR A 68 27.30 11.66 25.63
C THR A 68 26.01 12.46 25.43
N PHE A 69 26.11 13.72 24.99
CA PHE A 69 24.98 14.56 24.67
C PHE A 69 24.24 14.10 23.39
N LEU A 70 24.99 13.81 22.32
CA LEU A 70 24.45 13.30 21.05
C LEU A 70 23.74 11.96 21.21
N THR A 71 24.25 11.05 22.04
CA THR A 71 23.58 9.77 22.37
C THR A 71 22.58 9.90 23.52
N GLY A 72 22.18 11.13 23.87
CA GLY A 72 21.28 11.42 24.99
C GLY A 72 19.83 11.60 24.55
N TYR A 73 18.90 11.39 25.48
CA TYR A 73 17.45 11.47 25.19
C TYR A 73 17.00 12.85 24.67
N LYS A 74 17.68 13.94 25.06
CA LYS A 74 17.37 15.31 24.57
C LYS A 74 17.58 15.42 23.05
N MET A 75 18.69 14.87 22.55
CA MET A 75 18.99 14.82 21.11
C MET A 75 18.06 13.86 20.38
N SER A 76 17.72 12.72 20.97
CA SER A 76 16.75 11.79 20.40
C SER A 76 15.38 12.42 20.22
N ILE A 77 14.88 13.16 21.23
CA ILE A 77 13.59 13.88 21.15
C ILE A 77 13.64 14.96 20.07
N ALA A 78 14.72 15.74 19.99
CA ALA A 78 14.85 16.79 18.97
C ALA A 78 14.87 16.21 17.54
N ALA A 79 15.68 15.16 17.30
CA ALA A 79 15.74 14.50 15.99
C ALA A 79 14.39 13.86 15.60
N MET A 80 13.73 13.19 16.55
CA MET A 80 12.42 12.58 16.34
C MET A 80 11.33 13.63 16.09
N ALA A 81 11.34 14.75 16.81
CA ALA A 81 10.36 15.82 16.62
C ALA A 81 10.46 16.45 15.22
N ILE A 82 11.68 16.68 14.71
CA ILE A 82 11.88 17.19 13.35
C ILE A 82 11.40 16.18 12.31
N LEU A 83 11.82 14.91 12.42
CA LEU A 83 11.41 13.90 11.44
C LEU A 83 9.90 13.66 11.48
N MET A 84 9.28 13.71 12.67
CA MET A 84 7.83 13.64 12.83
C MET A 84 7.14 14.83 12.14
N GLY A 85 7.65 16.05 12.33
CA GLY A 85 7.13 17.24 11.65
C GLY A 85 7.18 17.10 10.12
N LEU A 86 8.31 16.62 9.59
CA LEU A 86 8.43 16.32 8.15
C LEU A 86 7.46 15.21 7.71
N SER A 87 7.29 14.17 8.52
CA SER A 87 6.38 13.06 8.20
C SER A 87 4.90 13.52 8.17
N ILE A 88 4.50 14.43 9.06
CA ILE A 88 3.17 15.04 9.05
C ILE A 88 2.97 15.86 7.77
N ILE A 89 3.96 16.67 7.37
CA ILE A 89 3.88 17.42 6.10
C ILE A 89 3.76 16.45 4.92
N MET A 90 4.54 15.38 4.91
CA MET A 90 4.52 14.35 3.87
C MET A 90 3.14 13.70 3.76
N ASP A 91 2.49 13.39 4.88
CA ASP A 91 1.16 12.76 4.93
C ASP A 91 0.04 13.72 4.52
N LEU A 92 0.17 15.02 4.83
CA LEU A 92 -0.78 16.07 4.45
C LEU A 92 -0.61 16.56 3.01
N THR A 93 0.44 16.14 2.31
CA THR A 93 0.74 16.59 0.95
C THR A 93 0.69 15.42 -0.02
N ARG A 94 0.17 15.65 -1.22
CA ARG A 94 0.13 14.63 -2.26
C ARG A 94 1.55 14.27 -2.69
N GLN A 95 1.97 13.05 -2.36
CA GLN A 95 3.24 12.50 -2.81
C GLN A 95 3.12 12.03 -4.26
N ILE A 96 4.06 12.44 -5.10
CA ILE A 96 4.22 12.05 -6.50
C ILE A 96 5.56 11.34 -6.66
N GLU A 97 5.60 10.32 -7.50
CA GLU A 97 6.85 9.69 -7.89
C GLU A 97 7.54 10.54 -8.96
N LEU A 98 8.79 10.93 -8.72
CA LEU A 98 9.60 11.74 -9.63
C LEU A 98 9.95 11.04 -10.96
N ALA A 99 9.67 9.74 -11.09
CA ALA A 99 9.97 8.94 -12.29
C ALA A 99 9.05 9.22 -13.48
N ALA A 100 8.00 10.03 -13.33
CA ALA A 100 7.07 10.31 -14.42
C ALA A 100 7.67 11.32 -15.45
N PRO A 101 7.60 11.03 -16.77
CA PRO A 101 7.97 11.97 -17.83
C PRO A 101 7.09 13.24 -17.90
N HIS A 102 6.10 13.36 -17.01
CA HIS A 102 5.07 14.41 -17.00
C HIS A 102 5.30 15.49 -15.94
N GLY A 103 6.51 15.60 -15.37
CA GLY A 103 6.92 16.70 -14.48
C GLY A 103 6.97 18.10 -15.16
N ALA A 104 6.49 18.22 -16.39
CA ALA A 104 6.58 19.42 -17.22
C ALA A 104 5.66 20.58 -16.79
N ASN A 105 4.78 20.41 -15.79
CA ASN A 105 3.86 21.47 -15.33
C ASN A 105 3.81 21.64 -13.80
N LEU A 106 4.90 21.34 -13.09
CA LEU A 106 4.98 21.57 -11.64
C LEU A 106 5.49 23.01 -11.35
N GLN A 107 4.71 24.03 -11.73
CA GLN A 107 5.08 25.44 -11.49
C GLN A 107 4.78 25.93 -10.06
N GLU A 108 4.03 25.15 -9.28
CA GLU A 108 3.65 25.54 -7.92
C GLU A 108 4.87 25.53 -6.96
N PRO A 109 4.99 26.52 -6.05
CA PRO A 109 6.10 26.62 -5.10
C PRO A 109 6.28 25.38 -4.21
N ILE A 110 5.18 24.64 -3.96
CA ILE A 110 5.18 23.41 -3.17
C ILE A 110 6.08 22.32 -3.80
N HIS A 111 6.20 22.31 -5.13
CA HIS A 111 7.06 21.39 -5.86
C HIS A 111 8.53 21.84 -5.84
N ALA A 112 8.79 23.15 -5.77
CA ALA A 112 10.16 23.68 -5.71
C ALA A 112 10.85 23.38 -4.37
N VAL A 113 10.09 23.31 -3.27
CA VAL A 113 10.59 22.89 -1.95
C VAL A 113 10.66 21.35 -1.82
N GLY A 114 10.02 20.62 -2.72
CA GLY A 114 10.02 19.15 -2.74
C GLY A 114 9.01 18.49 -1.80
N PHE A 115 7.97 19.21 -1.34
CA PHE A 115 6.93 18.62 -0.49
C PHE A 115 6.11 17.54 -1.19
N SER A 116 6.07 17.55 -2.52
CA SER A 116 5.40 16.49 -3.29
C SER A 116 6.26 15.24 -3.49
N TYR A 117 7.54 15.24 -3.08
CA TYR A 117 8.43 14.08 -3.28
C TYR A 117 9.43 13.98 -2.12
N MET A 118 8.93 14.07 -0.89
CA MET A 118 9.77 14.32 0.30
C MET A 118 10.84 13.24 0.51
N LEU A 119 10.57 11.97 0.18
CA LEU A 119 11.55 10.88 0.28
C LEU A 119 12.79 11.08 -0.60
N SER A 120 12.68 11.87 -1.68
CA SER A 120 13.79 12.20 -2.59
C SER A 120 14.46 13.54 -2.25
N THR A 121 14.23 14.10 -1.06
CA THR A 121 14.80 15.39 -0.65
C THR A 121 15.96 15.24 0.32
N TRP A 122 16.95 16.13 0.23
CA TRP A 122 18.13 16.11 1.09
C TRP A 122 17.79 16.40 2.56
N TYR A 123 16.80 17.25 2.84
CA TYR A 123 16.40 17.56 4.21
C TYR A 123 15.71 16.39 4.91
N PHE A 124 14.91 15.60 4.19
CA PHE A 124 14.35 14.36 4.73
C PHE A 124 15.48 13.35 5.00
N LEU A 125 16.37 13.13 4.02
CA LEU A 125 17.51 12.23 4.17
C LEU A 125 18.41 12.61 5.36
N LEU A 126 18.84 13.88 5.48
CA LEU A 126 19.71 14.31 6.58
C LEU A 126 19.03 14.21 7.95
N SER A 127 17.73 14.52 8.04
CA SER A 127 16.97 14.37 9.29
C SER A 127 16.84 12.89 9.68
N TYR A 128 16.61 12.03 8.69
CA TYR A 128 16.58 10.58 8.86
C TYR A 128 17.95 10.03 9.32
N LEU A 129 19.04 10.45 8.68
CA LEU A 129 20.40 10.07 9.04
C LEU A 129 20.76 10.52 10.45
N LEU A 130 20.37 11.74 10.85
CA LEU A 130 20.56 12.21 12.23
C LEU A 130 19.85 11.29 13.23
N LEU A 131 18.57 10.98 13.00
CA LEU A 131 17.82 10.07 13.87
C LEU A 131 18.49 8.70 13.94
N LEU A 132 18.89 8.15 12.80
CA LEU A 132 19.51 6.83 12.71
C LEU A 132 20.85 6.79 13.45
N VAL A 133 21.71 7.80 13.26
CA VAL A 133 23.01 7.90 13.92
C VAL A 133 22.85 8.05 15.45
N VAL A 134 21.93 8.90 15.90
CA VAL A 134 21.62 9.11 17.33
C VAL A 134 21.02 7.85 17.96
N LEU A 135 20.10 7.17 17.27
CA LEU A 135 19.50 5.91 17.71
C LEU A 135 20.54 4.80 17.83
N GLY A 136 21.38 4.63 16.81
CA GLY A 136 22.49 3.67 16.82
C GLY A 136 23.48 3.98 17.93
N GLY A 137 23.89 5.24 18.07
CA GLY A 137 24.79 5.69 19.14
C GLY A 137 24.22 5.42 20.55
N THR A 138 22.92 5.67 20.76
CA THR A 138 22.23 5.36 22.03
C THR A 138 22.20 3.86 22.29
N THR A 139 21.84 3.06 21.28
CA THR A 139 21.75 1.60 21.35
C THR A 139 23.11 0.97 21.67
N PHE A 140 24.15 1.34 20.91
CA PHE A 140 25.50 0.83 21.11
C PHE A 140 26.11 1.33 22.42
N THR A 141 25.82 2.56 22.86
CA THR A 141 26.27 3.04 24.19
C THR A 141 25.67 2.19 25.30
N PHE A 142 24.38 1.83 25.19
CA PHE A 142 23.70 0.96 26.15
C PHE A 142 24.32 -0.44 26.18
N ILE A 143 24.59 -1.03 25.01
CA ILE A 143 25.28 -2.33 24.88
C ILE A 143 26.68 -2.27 25.50
N LEU A 144 27.46 -1.25 25.16
CA LEU A 144 28.83 -1.11 25.65
C LEU A 144 28.89 -0.86 27.17
N LYS A 145 27.97 -0.07 27.74
CA LYS A 145 27.91 0.14 29.20
C LYS A 145 27.42 -1.11 29.95
N GLY A 146 26.69 -1.98 29.28
CA GLY A 146 26.16 -3.22 29.83
C GLY A 146 25.01 -3.00 30.83
N ARG A 147 24.48 -4.11 31.34
CA ARG A 147 23.36 -4.10 32.31
C ARG A 147 23.83 -3.55 33.65
N ARG A 148 23.13 -2.54 34.17
CA ARG A 148 23.34 -2.06 35.55
C ARG A 148 22.82 -3.10 36.56
N ARG A 149 23.47 -3.21 37.72
CA ARG A 149 23.17 -4.25 38.72
C ARG A 149 21.73 -4.19 39.24
N ASP A 150 21.18 -3.00 39.36
CA ASP A 150 19.82 -2.65 39.79
C ASP A 150 18.75 -2.79 38.69
N MET A 151 19.14 -2.99 37.44
CA MET A 151 18.22 -3.11 36.31
C MET A 151 17.77 -4.56 36.12
N PRO A 152 16.46 -4.86 36.13
CA PRO A 152 15.98 -6.21 35.85
C PRO A 152 16.30 -6.61 34.41
N TRP A 153 16.56 -7.90 34.21
CA TRP A 153 16.88 -8.47 32.90
C TRP A 153 15.80 -8.20 31.85
N SER A 154 14.53 -8.26 32.25
CA SER A 154 13.39 -7.95 31.38
C SER A 154 13.48 -6.57 30.76
N ARG A 155 13.72 -5.55 31.57
CA ARG A 155 13.86 -4.16 31.10
C ARG A 155 15.10 -3.99 30.23
N TYR A 156 16.20 -4.68 30.55
CA TYR A 156 17.43 -4.60 29.76
C TYR A 156 17.23 -5.21 28.36
N ILE A 157 16.67 -6.42 28.30
CA ILE A 157 16.36 -7.12 27.06
C ILE A 157 15.31 -6.34 26.27
N ALA A 158 14.24 -5.87 26.91
CA ALA A 158 13.20 -5.07 26.27
C ALA A 158 13.77 -3.79 25.62
N PHE A 159 14.63 -3.07 26.34
CA PHE A 159 15.28 -1.89 25.79
C PHE A 159 16.11 -2.26 24.56
N LEU A 160 16.95 -3.28 24.69
CA LEU A 160 17.84 -3.72 23.62
C LEU A 160 17.07 -4.16 22.37
N LEU A 161 16.08 -5.04 22.53
CA LEU A 161 15.27 -5.57 21.43
C LEU A 161 14.50 -4.45 20.70
N ASN A 162 13.90 -3.51 21.43
CA ASN A 162 13.18 -2.39 20.81
C ASN A 162 14.12 -1.43 20.07
N HIS A 163 15.24 -1.02 20.69
CA HIS A 163 16.13 -0.02 20.09
C HIS A 163 16.98 -0.61 18.97
N LEU A 164 17.49 -1.83 19.14
CA LEU A 164 18.22 -2.53 18.09
C LEU A 164 17.28 -2.94 16.95
N GLY A 165 16.07 -3.41 17.26
CA GLY A 165 15.06 -3.73 16.26
C GLY A 165 14.67 -2.51 15.42
N LEU A 166 14.41 -1.37 16.06
CA LEU A 166 14.14 -0.11 15.36
C LEU A 166 15.35 0.35 14.53
N TYR A 167 16.56 0.25 15.08
CA TYR A 167 17.78 0.61 14.34
C TYR A 167 17.94 -0.26 13.09
N ILE A 168 17.77 -1.58 13.20
CA ILE A 168 17.86 -2.52 12.07
C ILE A 168 16.79 -2.21 11.03
N ALA A 169 15.53 -2.00 11.45
CA ALA A 169 14.43 -1.72 10.53
C ALA A 169 14.65 -0.42 9.75
N LEU A 170 15.04 0.67 10.43
CA LEU A 170 15.35 1.95 9.79
C LEU A 170 16.61 1.86 8.92
N PHE A 171 17.67 1.22 9.41
CA PHE A 171 18.92 1.04 8.65
C PHE A 171 18.67 0.24 7.36
N ALA A 172 17.94 -0.88 7.43
CA ALA A 172 17.59 -1.67 6.26
C ALA A 172 16.67 -0.91 5.30
N GLY A 173 15.69 -0.15 5.81
CA GLY A 173 14.83 0.70 4.99
C GLY A 173 15.61 1.77 4.23
N LEU A 174 16.61 2.39 4.86
CA LEU A 174 17.49 3.35 4.20
C LEU A 174 18.34 2.71 3.09
N LEU A 175 18.91 1.54 3.35
CA LEU A 175 19.74 0.85 2.37
C LEU A 175 18.92 0.28 1.20
N GLY A 176 17.70 -0.18 1.48
CA GLY A 176 16.81 -0.76 0.49
C GLY A 176 16.04 0.25 -0.37
N ALA A 177 15.93 1.51 0.06
CA ALA A 177 15.12 2.52 -0.62
C ALA A 177 15.45 2.67 -2.13
N HIS A 178 16.73 2.52 -2.50
CA HIS A 178 17.20 2.65 -3.89
C HIS A 178 17.54 1.30 -4.56
N ASP A 179 17.44 0.18 -3.82
CA ASP A 179 17.63 -1.18 -4.32
C ASP A 179 16.30 -1.89 -4.65
N LEU A 180 15.17 -1.28 -4.29
CA LEU A 180 13.84 -1.78 -4.62
C LEU A 180 13.67 -1.80 -6.14
N LEU A 181 13.42 -2.98 -6.68
CA LEU A 181 13.07 -3.16 -8.08
C LEU A 181 11.59 -3.44 -8.20
N ARG A 182 10.88 -2.63 -8.99
CA ARG A 182 9.45 -2.78 -9.26
C ARG A 182 9.22 -2.73 -10.77
N TYR A 183 8.59 -3.77 -11.29
CA TYR A 183 8.24 -3.90 -12.70
C TYR A 183 6.76 -4.19 -12.86
N ARG A 184 6.20 -3.77 -14.00
CA ARG A 184 4.84 -4.08 -14.40
C ARG A 184 4.88 -4.93 -15.67
N MET A 185 4.31 -6.12 -15.61
CA MET A 185 4.23 -7.07 -16.73
C MET A 185 2.78 -7.26 -17.13
N GLN A 186 2.47 -7.10 -18.40
CA GLN A 186 1.16 -7.39 -18.96
C GLN A 186 1.26 -8.71 -19.75
N VAL A 187 0.38 -9.65 -19.44
CA VAL A 187 0.36 -10.98 -20.06
C VAL A 187 -1.03 -11.25 -20.59
N ASP A 188 -1.11 -11.72 -21.84
CA ASP A 188 -2.37 -12.07 -22.50
C ASP A 188 -2.44 -13.58 -22.70
N ALA A 189 -3.48 -14.20 -22.15
CA ALA A 189 -3.74 -15.63 -22.26
C ALA A 189 -3.98 -16.08 -23.71
N SER A 190 -4.47 -15.17 -24.57
CA SER A 190 -4.76 -15.49 -25.97
C SER A 190 -3.49 -15.74 -26.80
N GLU A 191 -2.35 -15.21 -26.37
CA GLU A 191 -1.07 -15.40 -27.07
C GLU A 191 -0.45 -16.78 -26.81
N ASN A 192 -0.88 -17.46 -25.74
CA ASN A 192 -0.43 -18.81 -25.36
C ASN A 192 1.11 -18.95 -25.37
N ARG A 193 1.79 -17.93 -24.83
CA ARG A 193 3.26 -17.86 -24.73
C ARG A 193 3.67 -17.14 -23.44
N PRO A 194 4.85 -17.46 -22.89
CA PRO A 194 5.40 -16.71 -21.77
C PRO A 194 5.83 -15.31 -22.19
N GLU A 195 5.54 -14.30 -21.36
CA GLU A 195 6.08 -12.94 -21.48
C GLU A 195 7.29 -12.78 -20.55
N TRP A 196 8.36 -12.24 -21.11
CA TRP A 196 9.66 -12.03 -20.45
C TRP A 196 9.93 -10.56 -20.16
N ARG A 197 9.15 -9.66 -20.79
CA ARG A 197 9.37 -8.22 -20.76
C ARG A 197 8.40 -7.56 -19.82
N ALA A 198 8.91 -6.58 -19.08
CA ALA A 198 8.12 -5.75 -18.20
C ALA A 198 8.56 -4.30 -18.32
N THR A 199 7.68 -3.36 -18.01
CA THR A 199 8.06 -1.96 -17.86
C THR A 199 8.56 -1.72 -16.46
N LYS A 200 9.66 -0.98 -16.31
CA LYS A 200 10.15 -0.59 -14.98
C LYS A 200 9.38 0.62 -14.49
N ASP A 201 8.81 0.55 -13.29
CA ASP A 201 7.96 1.60 -12.74
C ASP A 201 6.86 2.05 -13.74
N PHE A 202 6.76 3.34 -14.02
CA PHE A 202 5.84 3.96 -14.99
C PHE A 202 6.52 4.31 -16.33
N SER A 203 7.71 3.77 -16.59
CA SER A 203 8.38 3.96 -17.87
C SER A 203 7.67 3.20 -18.98
N THR A 204 7.87 3.63 -20.22
CA THR A 204 7.42 2.89 -21.42
C THR A 204 8.51 1.95 -21.95
N GLU A 205 9.68 1.94 -21.33
CA GLU A 205 10.80 1.12 -21.74
C GLU A 205 10.60 -0.32 -21.26
N LEU A 206 10.80 -1.26 -22.17
CA LEU A 206 10.68 -2.69 -21.90
C LEU A 206 12.02 -3.24 -21.43
N TYR A 207 12.00 -3.91 -20.28
CA TYR A 207 13.12 -4.62 -19.70
C TYR A 207 12.85 -6.11 -19.72
N GLU A 208 13.81 -6.89 -20.18
CA GLU A 208 13.76 -8.35 -20.07
C GLU A 208 14.11 -8.77 -18.64
N LEU A 209 13.23 -9.58 -18.03
CA LEU A 209 13.39 -10.05 -16.66
C LEU A 209 14.00 -11.46 -16.62
N PRO A 210 14.70 -11.81 -15.52
CA PRO A 210 15.19 -13.16 -15.29
C PRO A 210 14.07 -14.11 -14.82
N LEU A 211 12.84 -13.89 -15.28
CA LEU A 211 11.68 -14.75 -15.11
C LEU A 211 10.66 -14.43 -16.21
N ALA A 212 9.86 -15.43 -16.58
CA ALA A 212 8.75 -15.26 -17.51
C ALA A 212 7.44 -15.67 -16.85
N ILE A 213 6.35 -15.04 -17.27
CA ILE A 213 5.01 -15.41 -16.82
C ILE A 213 4.17 -15.73 -18.06
N GLU A 214 3.60 -16.92 -18.08
CA GLU A 214 2.55 -17.32 -19.00
C GLU A 214 1.22 -17.32 -18.26
N LEU A 215 0.22 -16.67 -18.84
CA LEU A 215 -1.13 -16.65 -18.30
C LEU A 215 -1.93 -17.78 -18.93
N GLU A 216 -2.31 -18.77 -18.13
CA GLU A 216 -3.15 -19.87 -18.61
C GLU A 216 -4.61 -19.42 -18.71
N ARG A 217 -5.11 -18.75 -17.67
CA ARG A 217 -6.42 -18.13 -17.66
C ARG A 217 -6.55 -17.06 -16.57
N PHE A 218 -7.38 -16.06 -16.86
CA PHE A 218 -7.85 -15.09 -15.89
C PHE A 218 -9.29 -15.44 -15.48
N GLU A 219 -9.61 -15.29 -14.20
CA GLU A 219 -10.96 -15.45 -13.69
C GLU A 219 -11.35 -14.25 -12.82
N LEU A 220 -12.53 -13.68 -13.08
CA LEU A 220 -13.17 -12.66 -12.27
C LEU A 220 -14.44 -13.23 -11.64
N GLU A 221 -14.50 -13.17 -10.31
CA GLU A 221 -15.72 -13.37 -9.54
C GLU A 221 -16.34 -12.00 -9.25
N GLU A 222 -17.63 -11.85 -9.56
CA GLU A 222 -18.38 -10.61 -9.38
C GLU A 222 -19.36 -10.76 -8.20
N TYR A 223 -19.70 -9.65 -7.55
CA TYR A 223 -20.83 -9.63 -6.63
C TYR A 223 -22.16 -9.83 -7.39
N PRO A 224 -23.21 -10.31 -6.72
CA PRO A 224 -24.54 -10.39 -7.31
C PRO A 224 -24.97 -9.03 -7.89
N PRO A 225 -25.62 -9.02 -9.07
CA PRO A 225 -26.04 -7.76 -9.70
C PRO A 225 -27.06 -7.04 -8.83
N LYS A 226 -27.03 -5.72 -8.85
CA LYS A 226 -27.96 -4.86 -8.12
C LYS A 226 -28.86 -4.14 -9.12
N LEU A 227 -30.12 -3.90 -8.76
CA LEU A 227 -30.96 -2.94 -9.47
C LEU A 227 -30.91 -1.58 -8.79
N MET A 228 -30.94 -0.52 -9.58
CA MET A 228 -30.99 0.87 -9.15
C MET A 228 -32.06 1.64 -9.90
N ILE A 229 -32.55 2.73 -9.31
CA ILE A 229 -33.46 3.68 -9.98
C ILE A 229 -32.66 4.93 -10.36
N ILE A 230 -32.85 5.42 -11.58
CA ILE A 230 -32.28 6.69 -12.04
C ILE A 230 -33.38 7.62 -12.57
N ASP A 231 -33.12 8.93 -12.59
CA ASP A 231 -33.87 9.86 -13.44
C ASP A 231 -33.36 9.71 -14.89
N SER A 232 -34.25 9.34 -15.81
CA SER A 232 -33.93 9.08 -17.21
C SER A 232 -33.42 10.32 -17.97
N ARG A 233 -33.62 11.54 -17.45
CA ARG A 233 -33.18 12.79 -18.08
C ARG A 233 -31.79 13.19 -17.62
N SER A 234 -31.46 13.00 -16.34
CA SER A 234 -30.15 13.37 -15.79
C SER A 234 -29.17 12.20 -15.71
N GLY A 235 -29.64 10.95 -15.69
CA GLY A 235 -28.82 9.77 -15.43
C GLY A 235 -28.46 9.58 -13.94
N GLU A 236 -28.90 10.49 -13.07
CA GLU A 236 -28.54 10.48 -11.65
C GLU A 236 -29.34 9.43 -10.87
N PRO A 237 -28.71 8.73 -9.93
CA PRO A 237 -29.37 7.72 -9.12
C PRO A 237 -30.33 8.35 -8.09
N LEU A 238 -31.45 7.67 -7.85
CA LEU A 238 -32.54 8.13 -7.00
C LEU A 238 -32.77 7.18 -5.80
N PRO A 239 -33.09 7.73 -4.61
CA PRO A 239 -33.01 9.14 -4.22
C PRO A 239 -31.58 9.68 -4.17
N ALA A 240 -31.42 11.00 -4.30
CA ALA A 240 -30.10 11.63 -4.25
C ALA A 240 -29.38 11.35 -2.91
N GLY A 241 -28.09 11.02 -2.99
CA GLY A 241 -27.23 10.71 -1.84
C GLY A 241 -27.38 9.29 -1.29
N HIS A 242 -28.59 8.71 -1.28
CA HIS A 242 -28.85 7.35 -0.81
C HIS A 242 -29.68 6.59 -1.86
N PRO A 243 -29.06 6.16 -2.99
CA PRO A 243 -29.78 5.48 -4.06
C PRO A 243 -30.49 4.24 -3.57
N TRP A 244 -31.69 4.01 -4.09
CA TRP A 244 -32.37 2.74 -3.89
C TRP A 244 -31.60 1.64 -4.61
N GLN A 245 -31.37 0.53 -3.91
CA GLN A 245 -30.65 -0.63 -4.43
C GLN A 245 -31.38 -1.93 -4.04
N LEU A 246 -31.44 -2.88 -4.98
CA LEU A 246 -31.91 -4.24 -4.73
C LEU A 246 -30.87 -5.25 -5.22
N SER A 247 -30.16 -5.91 -4.30
CA SER A 247 -29.20 -6.96 -4.62
C SER A 247 -29.91 -8.25 -5.02
N VAL A 248 -29.63 -8.78 -6.20
CA VAL A 248 -30.28 -9.97 -6.76
C VAL A 248 -29.43 -11.20 -6.49
N GLU A 249 -29.50 -11.73 -5.26
CA GLU A 249 -28.77 -12.95 -4.89
C GLU A 249 -29.48 -14.23 -5.36
N LYS A 250 -30.82 -14.22 -5.32
CA LYS A 250 -31.69 -15.33 -5.73
C LYS A 250 -32.97 -14.76 -6.33
N THR A 251 -33.48 -15.42 -7.36
CA THR A 251 -34.79 -15.10 -7.95
C THR A 251 -35.81 -16.20 -7.64
N PRO A 252 -37.09 -15.85 -7.41
CA PRO A 252 -37.64 -14.50 -7.47
C PRO A 252 -37.30 -13.66 -6.23
N ILE A 253 -37.13 -12.35 -6.41
CA ILE A 253 -36.94 -11.37 -5.33
C ILE A 253 -37.73 -10.09 -5.65
N ALA A 254 -38.17 -9.36 -4.63
CA ALA A 254 -38.92 -8.14 -4.79
C ALA A 254 -38.40 -7.02 -3.88
N GLY A 255 -38.54 -5.78 -4.34
CA GLY A 255 -38.32 -4.57 -3.56
C GLY A 255 -39.36 -3.51 -3.91
N THR A 256 -39.50 -2.52 -3.05
CA THR A 256 -40.47 -1.43 -3.25
C THR A 256 -39.73 -0.11 -3.37
N TYR A 257 -40.08 0.69 -4.38
CA TYR A 257 -39.64 2.06 -4.55
C TYR A 257 -40.86 2.96 -4.75
N LYS A 258 -41.15 3.84 -3.79
CA LYS A 258 -42.40 4.63 -3.75
C LYS A 258 -43.62 3.70 -3.93
N ALA A 259 -44.50 4.00 -4.89
CA ALA A 259 -45.68 3.18 -5.22
C ALA A 259 -45.38 2.01 -6.18
N TRP A 260 -44.13 1.81 -6.61
CA TRP A 260 -43.74 0.73 -7.50
C TRP A 260 -43.25 -0.49 -6.70
N LYS A 261 -43.92 -1.63 -6.90
CA LYS A 261 -43.40 -2.95 -6.52
C LYS A 261 -42.55 -3.49 -7.68
N ILE A 262 -41.27 -3.70 -7.45
CA ILE A 262 -40.31 -4.17 -8.45
C ILE A 262 -39.96 -5.61 -8.13
N GLU A 263 -40.28 -6.53 -9.04
CA GLU A 263 -40.05 -7.95 -8.90
C GLU A 263 -39.05 -8.41 -9.96
N VAL A 264 -38.00 -9.10 -9.54
CA VAL A 264 -37.07 -9.80 -10.42
C VAL A 264 -37.54 -11.25 -10.49
N LEU A 265 -38.04 -11.65 -11.65
CA LEU A 265 -38.66 -12.96 -11.87
C LEU A 265 -37.60 -14.02 -12.15
N GLN A 266 -36.62 -13.66 -12.99
CA GLN A 266 -35.57 -14.55 -13.46
C GLN A 266 -34.23 -13.80 -13.54
N HIS A 267 -33.15 -14.50 -13.20
CA HIS A 267 -31.77 -14.06 -13.39
C HIS A 267 -31.02 -15.07 -14.25
N LEU A 268 -30.50 -14.61 -15.37
CA LEU A 268 -29.59 -15.36 -16.23
C LEU A 268 -28.17 -14.81 -16.06
N PRO A 269 -27.25 -15.53 -15.39
CA PRO A 269 -25.91 -15.00 -15.11
C PRO A 269 -25.04 -14.80 -16.35
N LEU A 270 -25.23 -15.63 -17.36
CA LEU A 270 -24.54 -15.62 -18.63
C LEU A 270 -25.58 -15.68 -19.74
N SER A 271 -25.89 -14.54 -20.34
CA SER A 271 -26.97 -14.42 -21.31
C SER A 271 -26.66 -13.45 -22.45
N ALA A 272 -27.43 -13.59 -23.54
CA ALA A 272 -27.40 -12.69 -24.68
C ALA A 272 -28.82 -12.35 -25.14
N PRO A 273 -29.05 -11.14 -25.69
CA PRO A 273 -30.35 -10.77 -26.22
C PRO A 273 -30.62 -11.48 -27.55
N VAL A 274 -31.81 -12.06 -27.66
CA VAL A 274 -32.37 -12.57 -28.91
C VAL A 274 -33.54 -11.67 -29.29
N VAL A 275 -33.40 -10.99 -30.44
CA VAL A 275 -34.43 -10.13 -31.00
C VAL A 275 -35.36 -10.99 -31.86
N SER A 276 -36.61 -11.10 -31.43
CA SER A 276 -37.73 -11.60 -32.24
C SER A 276 -38.45 -10.43 -32.91
N GLN A 277 -39.38 -10.71 -33.83
CA GLN A 277 -40.12 -9.69 -34.59
C GLN A 277 -40.82 -8.66 -33.69
N ASP A 278 -41.35 -9.09 -32.53
CA ASP A 278 -42.15 -8.25 -31.62
C ASP A 278 -41.57 -8.13 -30.20
N SER A 279 -40.48 -8.83 -29.87
CA SER A 279 -39.93 -8.87 -28.51
C SER A 279 -38.44 -9.16 -28.46
N MET A 280 -37.77 -8.60 -27.44
CA MET A 280 -36.41 -9.00 -27.08
C MET A 280 -36.48 -9.81 -25.79
N HIS A 281 -35.92 -11.02 -25.82
CA HIS A 281 -35.75 -11.87 -24.66
C HIS A 281 -34.29 -12.25 -24.50
N PHE A 282 -33.86 -12.55 -23.28
CA PHE A 282 -32.51 -13.04 -23.02
C PHE A 282 -32.55 -14.56 -22.91
N VAL A 283 -31.53 -15.20 -23.46
CA VAL A 283 -31.32 -16.64 -23.37
C VAL A 283 -29.95 -16.93 -22.79
N GLU A 284 -29.77 -18.11 -22.22
CA GLU A 284 -28.46 -18.54 -21.74
C GLU A 284 -27.44 -18.54 -22.88
N PHE A 285 -26.30 -17.91 -22.63
CA PHE A 285 -25.21 -17.78 -23.58
C PHE A 285 -23.90 -17.82 -22.80
N GLY A 286 -23.16 -18.93 -22.89
CA GLY A 286 -21.95 -19.18 -22.11
C GLY A 286 -20.65 -18.75 -22.78
N SER A 287 -20.69 -17.83 -23.75
CA SER A 287 -19.51 -17.39 -24.50
C SER A 287 -19.07 -15.97 -24.12
N THR A 288 -17.93 -15.57 -24.65
CA THR A 288 -17.32 -14.26 -24.42
C THR A 288 -18.29 -13.12 -24.68
N GLY A 289 -18.33 -12.16 -23.75
CA GLY A 289 -19.22 -11.00 -23.81
C GLY A 289 -20.64 -11.24 -23.31
N ALA A 290 -20.98 -12.44 -22.82
CA ALA A 290 -22.27 -12.66 -22.18
C ALA A 290 -22.45 -11.78 -20.93
N VAL A 291 -23.70 -11.45 -20.64
CA VAL A 291 -24.07 -10.49 -19.59
C VAL A 291 -25.06 -11.10 -18.60
N HIS A 292 -25.19 -10.47 -17.45
CA HIS A 292 -26.35 -10.68 -16.59
C HIS A 292 -27.62 -10.17 -17.29
N GLY A 293 -28.62 -11.04 -17.39
CA GLY A 293 -29.97 -10.69 -17.82
C GLY A 293 -30.93 -10.81 -16.64
N LEU A 294 -31.60 -9.72 -16.29
CA LEU A 294 -32.64 -9.71 -15.25
C LEU A 294 -34.01 -9.47 -15.86
N GLU A 295 -34.93 -10.42 -15.70
CA GLU A 295 -36.33 -10.22 -16.07
C GLU A 295 -37.05 -9.47 -14.94
N VAL A 296 -37.39 -8.21 -15.20
CA VAL A 296 -37.97 -7.32 -14.19
C VAL A 296 -39.42 -7.01 -14.54
N ARG A 297 -40.29 -7.07 -13.52
CA ARG A 297 -41.68 -6.62 -13.58
C ARG A 297 -41.90 -5.56 -12.52
N ALA A 298 -42.29 -4.37 -12.95
CA ALA A 298 -42.66 -3.26 -12.07
C ALA A 298 -44.18 -3.07 -12.10
N THR A 299 -44.82 -3.07 -10.94
CA THR A 299 -46.27 -2.88 -10.78
C THR A 299 -46.53 -1.66 -9.90
N HIS A 300 -47.27 -0.68 -10.43
CA HIS A 300 -47.70 0.48 -9.66
C HIS A 300 -48.90 0.09 -8.78
N GLN A 301 -48.73 0.18 -7.47
CA GLN A 301 -49.71 -0.34 -6.51
C GLN A 301 -51.03 0.43 -6.50
N GLU A 302 -51.01 1.72 -6.82
CA GLU A 302 -52.23 2.56 -6.81
C GLU A 302 -53.02 2.52 -8.13
N THR A 303 -52.33 2.56 -9.28
CA THR A 303 -52.96 2.60 -10.61
C THR A 303 -53.13 1.22 -11.24
N GLY A 304 -52.47 0.19 -10.72
CA GLY A 304 -52.46 -1.16 -11.29
C GLY A 304 -51.63 -1.29 -12.58
N GLN A 305 -50.90 -0.25 -12.98
CA GLN A 305 -50.07 -0.28 -14.18
C GLN A 305 -48.91 -1.27 -14.03
N VAL A 306 -48.67 -2.09 -15.06
CA VAL A 306 -47.58 -3.06 -15.09
C VAL A 306 -46.65 -2.76 -16.26
N VAL A 307 -45.35 -2.75 -15.99
CA VAL A 307 -44.29 -2.61 -16.98
C VAL A 307 -43.30 -3.75 -16.78
N SER A 308 -42.95 -4.49 -17.83
CA SER A 308 -42.02 -5.62 -17.74
C SER A 308 -40.99 -5.61 -18.86
N GLY A 309 -39.80 -6.10 -18.57
CA GLY A 309 -38.75 -6.27 -19.56
C GLY A 309 -37.43 -6.71 -18.95
N TRP A 310 -36.46 -6.95 -19.84
CA TRP A 310 -35.11 -7.34 -19.45
C TRP A 310 -34.22 -6.12 -19.19
N VAL A 311 -33.46 -6.18 -18.10
CA VAL A 311 -32.46 -5.18 -17.70
C VAL A 311 -31.07 -5.81 -17.74
N THR A 312 -30.10 -5.08 -18.29
CA THR A 312 -28.68 -5.49 -18.30
C THR A 312 -27.75 -4.27 -18.25
N SER A 313 -26.57 -4.45 -17.66
CA SER A 313 -25.48 -3.49 -17.57
C SER A 313 -24.75 -3.40 -18.90
N GLY A 314 -24.86 -4.45 -19.72
CA GLY A 314 -24.12 -4.61 -20.95
C GLY A 314 -22.74 -5.22 -20.73
N SER A 315 -21.99 -5.30 -21.83
CA SER A 315 -20.59 -5.71 -21.93
C SER A 315 -19.97 -4.99 -23.13
N TYR A 316 -18.70 -5.27 -23.40
CA TYR A 316 -18.03 -4.80 -24.63
C TYR A 316 -18.71 -5.26 -25.94
N LEU A 317 -19.60 -6.27 -25.91
CA LEU A 317 -20.39 -6.73 -27.08
C LEU A 317 -21.87 -6.40 -26.98
N ILE A 318 -22.45 -6.42 -25.77
CA ILE A 318 -23.90 -6.31 -25.57
C ILE A 318 -24.20 -4.94 -24.98
N PRO A 319 -25.07 -4.13 -25.61
CA PRO A 319 -25.36 -2.79 -25.10
C PRO A 319 -26.14 -2.83 -23.78
N PHE A 320 -25.92 -1.80 -22.97
CA PHE A 320 -26.71 -1.50 -21.78
C PHE A 320 -28.21 -1.44 -22.10
N ARG A 321 -29.06 -1.94 -21.19
CA ARG A 321 -30.52 -1.89 -21.31
C ARG A 321 -31.18 -1.58 -19.98
N ALA A 322 -31.96 -0.50 -19.96
CA ALA A 322 -32.79 -0.10 -18.84
C ALA A 322 -34.26 -0.50 -19.06
N LEU A 323 -35.02 -0.60 -17.96
CA LEU A 323 -36.49 -0.68 -17.99
C LEU A 323 -37.06 0.69 -17.60
N SER A 324 -37.55 1.44 -18.60
CA SER A 324 -38.16 2.74 -18.36
C SER A 324 -39.55 2.61 -17.75
N LEU A 325 -39.81 3.40 -16.72
CA LEU A 325 -41.11 3.56 -16.07
C LEU A 325 -41.71 4.93 -16.43
N PRO A 326 -43.02 5.14 -16.19
CA PRO A 326 -43.62 6.47 -16.19
C PRO A 326 -42.87 7.47 -15.29
N ASP A 327 -43.07 8.77 -15.53
CA ASP A 327 -42.45 9.88 -14.77
C ASP A 327 -40.94 10.06 -14.95
N SER A 328 -40.40 9.67 -16.10
CA SER A 328 -38.98 9.85 -16.44
C SER A 328 -38.02 9.16 -15.45
N ILE A 329 -38.41 8.01 -14.89
CA ILE A 329 -37.50 7.17 -14.10
C ILE A 329 -37.24 5.86 -14.85
N SER A 330 -36.07 5.27 -14.62
CA SER A 330 -35.72 3.96 -15.19
C SER A 330 -35.12 3.06 -14.13
N ILE A 331 -35.45 1.77 -14.21
CA ILE A 331 -34.75 0.70 -13.47
C ILE A 331 -33.55 0.29 -14.31
N VAL A 332 -32.37 0.33 -13.69
CA VAL A 332 -31.09 0.02 -14.32
C VAL A 332 -30.32 -1.00 -13.49
N MET A 333 -29.37 -1.66 -14.14
CA MET A 333 -28.38 -2.50 -13.46
C MET A 333 -27.00 -1.87 -13.70
N PRO A 334 -26.34 -1.29 -12.68
CA PRO A 334 -24.95 -0.87 -12.81
C PRO A 334 -24.04 -2.08 -13.06
N ASP A 335 -22.81 -1.81 -13.48
CA ASP A 335 -21.80 -2.85 -13.67
C ASP A 335 -21.57 -3.63 -12.37
N PRO A 336 -21.51 -4.97 -12.44
CA PRO A 336 -21.19 -5.79 -11.27
C PRO A 336 -19.84 -5.41 -10.67
N GLU A 337 -19.81 -5.24 -9.35
CA GLU A 337 -18.57 -4.96 -8.64
C GLU A 337 -17.69 -6.22 -8.63
N PRO A 338 -16.38 -6.11 -8.93
CA PRO A 338 -15.46 -7.23 -8.86
C PRO A 338 -15.27 -7.65 -7.39
N LYS A 339 -15.59 -8.90 -7.07
CA LYS A 339 -15.41 -9.49 -5.74
C LYS A 339 -13.99 -9.99 -5.54
N GLN A 340 -13.49 -10.73 -6.52
CA GLN A 340 -12.13 -11.25 -6.52
C GLN A 340 -11.71 -11.55 -7.95
N PHE A 341 -10.44 -11.34 -8.28
CA PHE A 341 -9.86 -11.87 -9.50
C PHE A 341 -8.59 -12.66 -9.20
N ARG A 342 -8.34 -13.62 -10.09
CA ARG A 342 -7.23 -14.54 -10.00
C ARG A 342 -6.68 -14.87 -11.37
N SER A 343 -5.38 -15.13 -11.41
CA SER A 343 -4.68 -15.51 -12.62
C SER A 343 -4.01 -16.84 -12.37
N LEU A 344 -4.35 -17.85 -13.18
CA LEU A 344 -3.59 -19.09 -13.20
C LEU A 344 -2.41 -18.89 -14.13
N VAL A 345 -1.22 -19.09 -13.59
CA VAL A 345 0.02 -18.77 -14.27
C VAL A 345 1.00 -19.93 -14.23
N SER A 346 1.80 -20.00 -15.28
CA SER A 346 3.05 -20.76 -15.29
C SER A 346 4.21 -19.77 -15.27
N ILE A 347 5.06 -19.86 -14.24
CA ILE A 347 6.22 -18.99 -14.05
C ILE A 347 7.47 -19.79 -14.38
N TYR A 348 8.32 -19.22 -15.24
CA TYR A 348 9.53 -19.84 -15.76
C TYR A 348 10.76 -19.07 -15.28
N SER A 349 11.83 -19.80 -14.95
CA SER A 349 13.17 -19.26 -14.71
C SER A 349 14.09 -19.64 -15.87
N PRO A 350 15.12 -18.84 -16.19
CA PRO A 350 16.20 -19.25 -17.10
C PRO A 350 16.91 -20.56 -16.68
N ASN A 351 16.78 -20.98 -15.42
CA ASN A 351 17.35 -22.23 -14.89
C ASN A 351 16.39 -23.43 -14.97
N ASP A 352 15.47 -23.45 -15.95
CA ASP A 352 14.46 -24.50 -16.20
C ASP A 352 13.52 -24.82 -15.00
N LYS A 353 13.43 -23.90 -14.04
CA LYS A 353 12.48 -24.02 -12.93
C LYS A 353 11.11 -23.51 -13.38
N VAL A 354 10.09 -24.34 -13.20
CA VAL A 354 8.70 -24.01 -13.54
C VAL A 354 7.83 -24.11 -12.29
N VAL A 355 7.03 -23.09 -12.04
CA VAL A 355 6.01 -23.07 -10.98
C VAL A 355 4.66 -22.77 -11.60
N LYS A 356 3.70 -23.68 -11.40
CA LYS A 356 2.30 -23.46 -11.76
C LYS A 356 1.52 -23.17 -10.49
N ASP A 357 0.90 -22.01 -10.43
CA ASP A 357 0.13 -21.60 -9.25
C ASP A 357 -0.88 -20.50 -9.62
N GLU A 358 -1.73 -20.13 -8.67
CA GLU A 358 -2.73 -19.09 -8.80
C GLU A 358 -2.27 -17.82 -8.08
N ILE A 359 -2.25 -16.69 -8.78
CA ILE A 359 -2.03 -15.37 -8.18
C ILE A 359 -3.40 -14.75 -7.90
N THR A 360 -3.68 -14.45 -6.63
CA THR A 360 -4.88 -13.69 -6.22
C THR A 360 -4.50 -12.34 -5.65
N VAL A 361 -5.48 -11.45 -5.55
CA VAL A 361 -5.34 -10.17 -4.84
C VAL A 361 -4.77 -10.42 -3.43
N ASN A 362 -3.74 -9.68 -3.04
CA ASN A 362 -3.03 -9.75 -1.76
C ASN A 362 -2.30 -11.07 -1.43
N LYS A 363 -2.20 -12.03 -2.36
CA LYS A 363 -1.40 -13.25 -2.18
C LYS A 363 -0.34 -13.36 -3.27
N PRO A 364 0.84 -12.74 -3.08
CA PRO A 364 1.89 -12.80 -4.07
C PRO A 364 2.56 -14.18 -4.11
N ILE A 365 2.97 -14.60 -5.31
CA ILE A 365 3.88 -15.74 -5.46
C ILE A 365 5.32 -15.28 -5.22
N LYS A 366 6.08 -16.07 -4.48
CA LYS A 366 7.52 -15.87 -4.30
C LYS A 366 8.31 -16.77 -5.23
N PHE A 367 9.10 -16.19 -6.13
CA PHE A 367 9.87 -16.92 -7.12
C PHE A 367 11.27 -16.32 -7.29
N ASP A 368 12.32 -17.09 -6.98
CA ASP A 368 13.74 -16.70 -7.14
C ASP A 368 14.10 -15.29 -6.60
N GLY A 369 13.48 -14.91 -5.48
CA GLY A 369 13.67 -13.61 -4.81
C GLY A 369 12.72 -12.51 -5.26
N TRP A 370 11.86 -12.78 -6.24
CA TRP A 370 10.80 -11.89 -6.69
C TRP A 370 9.47 -12.21 -5.99
N HIS A 371 8.68 -11.17 -5.77
CA HIS A 371 7.28 -11.26 -5.36
C HIS A 371 6.43 -10.79 -6.53
N ILE A 372 5.49 -11.62 -6.97
CA ILE A 372 4.64 -11.34 -8.12
C ILE A 372 3.22 -11.12 -7.59
N TYR A 373 2.74 -9.90 -7.69
CA TYR A 373 1.42 -9.47 -7.24
C TYR A 373 0.48 -9.34 -8.43
N GLN A 374 -0.79 -9.67 -8.22
CA GLN A 374 -1.84 -9.30 -9.14
C GLN A 374 -2.10 -7.78 -9.00
N LEU A 375 -1.91 -7.02 -10.09
CA LEU A 375 -2.12 -5.57 -10.09
C LEU A 375 -3.46 -5.18 -10.72
N SER A 376 -3.73 -5.66 -11.94
CA SER A 376 -4.93 -5.27 -12.70
C SER A 376 -5.27 -6.31 -13.77
N TYR A 377 -6.31 -6.04 -14.54
CA TYR A 377 -6.75 -6.74 -15.74
C TYR A 377 -7.35 -5.72 -16.73
N ASP A 378 -7.85 -6.18 -17.87
CA ASP A 378 -8.61 -5.34 -18.81
C ASP A 378 -10.02 -5.08 -18.28
N GLN A 379 -10.24 -3.87 -17.77
CA GLN A 379 -11.52 -3.48 -17.17
C GLN A 379 -12.65 -3.34 -18.21
N GLU A 380 -12.36 -3.05 -19.48
CA GLU A 380 -13.40 -2.96 -20.51
C GLU A 380 -13.98 -4.35 -20.84
N MET A 381 -13.13 -5.37 -20.83
CA MET A 381 -13.53 -6.77 -20.99
C MET A 381 -14.16 -7.35 -19.72
N GLY A 382 -13.87 -6.78 -18.55
CA GLY A 382 -14.41 -7.24 -17.27
C GLY A 382 -14.06 -8.71 -17.00
N ARG A 383 -15.07 -9.51 -16.68
CA ARG A 383 -14.90 -10.97 -16.48
C ARG A 383 -14.44 -11.75 -17.70
N TRP A 384 -14.45 -11.13 -18.88
CA TRP A 384 -13.99 -11.72 -20.13
C TRP A 384 -12.54 -11.35 -20.48
N SER A 385 -11.85 -10.62 -19.59
CA SER A 385 -10.45 -10.24 -19.81
C SER A 385 -9.59 -11.47 -20.06
N THR A 386 -8.82 -11.45 -21.16
CA THR A 386 -7.73 -12.40 -21.39
C THR A 386 -6.40 -11.87 -20.86
N VAL A 387 -6.38 -10.62 -20.39
CA VAL A 387 -5.17 -9.92 -19.96
C VAL A 387 -5.09 -9.87 -18.44
N SER A 388 -3.90 -10.13 -17.91
CA SER A 388 -3.54 -9.83 -16.53
C SER A 388 -2.33 -8.93 -16.46
N VAL A 389 -2.34 -8.04 -15.49
CA VAL A 389 -1.22 -7.15 -15.19
C VAL A 389 -0.65 -7.55 -13.84
N PHE A 390 0.63 -7.86 -13.82
CA PHE A 390 1.39 -8.25 -12.64
C PHE A 390 2.34 -7.14 -12.21
N GLU A 391 2.46 -6.93 -10.90
CA GLU A 391 3.53 -6.14 -10.30
C GLU A 391 4.59 -7.09 -9.76
N ILE A 392 5.80 -6.99 -10.28
CA ILE A 392 6.93 -7.87 -9.98
C ILE A 392 7.94 -7.08 -9.17
N VAL A 393 8.10 -7.44 -7.90
CA VAL A 393 8.89 -6.69 -6.92
C VAL A 393 10.03 -7.53 -6.38
N ARG A 394 11.23 -6.95 -6.30
CA ARG A 394 12.38 -7.53 -5.58
C ARG A 394 12.95 -6.49 -4.63
N ASP A 395 12.91 -6.83 -3.35
CA ASP A 395 13.51 -6.07 -2.26
C ASP A 395 14.50 -6.96 -1.49
N PRO A 396 15.82 -6.76 -1.70
CA PRO A 396 16.86 -7.50 -0.97
C PRO A 396 16.89 -7.24 0.54
N TRP A 397 16.35 -6.11 1.00
CA TRP A 397 16.45 -5.61 2.37
C TRP A 397 15.22 -5.91 3.22
N LEU A 398 14.10 -6.28 2.60
CA LEU A 398 12.87 -6.67 3.29
C LEU A 398 13.08 -7.71 4.40
N PRO A 399 13.93 -8.76 4.24
CA PRO A 399 14.21 -9.69 5.34
C PRO A 399 14.81 -9.01 6.57
N ALA A 400 15.72 -8.05 6.39
CA ALA A 400 16.33 -7.32 7.49
C ALA A 400 15.31 -6.39 8.18
N VAL A 401 14.41 -5.76 7.41
CA VAL A 401 13.28 -4.99 7.98
C VAL A 401 12.41 -5.90 8.86
N TYR A 402 12.05 -7.09 8.38
CA TYR A 402 11.25 -8.05 9.17
C TYR A 402 11.97 -8.54 10.42
N VAL A 403 13.30 -8.76 10.38
CA VAL A 403 14.08 -9.05 11.58
C VAL A 403 13.97 -7.89 12.59
N GLY A 404 14.11 -6.64 12.13
CA GLY A 404 13.95 -5.46 12.99
C GLY A 404 12.57 -5.39 13.65
N LEU A 405 11.50 -5.57 12.87
CA LEU A 405 10.11 -5.58 13.37
C LEU A 405 9.85 -6.73 14.36
N LEU A 406 10.38 -7.93 14.08
CA LEU A 406 10.27 -9.08 14.98
C LEU A 406 10.96 -8.80 16.32
N LEU A 407 12.16 -8.19 16.30
CA LEU A 407 12.86 -7.80 17.53
C LEU A 407 12.04 -6.79 18.33
N MET A 408 11.43 -5.78 17.68
CA MET A 408 10.54 -4.84 18.37
C MET A 408 9.33 -5.53 18.99
N LEU A 409 8.70 -6.47 18.28
CA LEU A 409 7.57 -7.25 18.82
C LEU A 409 7.98 -8.05 20.06
N LEU A 410 9.09 -8.78 20.00
CA LEU A 410 9.63 -9.52 21.14
C LEU A 410 10.02 -8.59 22.29
N GLY A 411 10.57 -7.41 21.97
CA GLY A 411 10.88 -6.35 22.93
C GLY A 411 9.64 -5.86 23.67
N ALA A 412 8.54 -5.61 22.94
CA ALA A 412 7.26 -5.23 23.53
C ALA A 412 6.71 -6.33 24.45
N ILE A 413 6.68 -7.60 23.99
CA ILE A 413 6.24 -8.75 24.79
C ILE A 413 7.05 -8.88 26.09
N SER A 414 8.37 -8.68 26.02
CA SER A 414 9.25 -8.78 27.19
C SER A 414 8.98 -7.72 28.28
N LEU A 415 8.33 -6.60 27.95
CA LEU A 415 7.89 -5.61 28.94
C LEU A 415 6.66 -6.06 29.73
N PHE A 416 5.79 -6.89 29.13
CA PHE A 416 4.53 -7.32 29.73
C PHE A 416 4.61 -8.66 30.45
N VAL A 417 5.39 -9.62 29.92
CA VAL A 417 5.38 -11.01 30.41
C VAL A 417 6.35 -11.24 31.58
N LEU A 418 7.42 -10.45 31.68
CA LEU A 418 8.44 -10.70 32.69
C LEU A 418 8.15 -9.94 34.00
N PRO A 419 8.08 -10.63 35.16
CA PRO A 419 7.62 -10.04 36.41
C PRO A 419 8.43 -8.81 36.83
N ARG A 420 7.72 -7.78 37.30
CA ARG A 420 8.36 -6.65 37.99
C ARG A 420 9.04 -7.21 39.25
N PRO A 421 10.34 -6.96 39.49
CA PRO A 421 10.95 -7.37 40.75
C PRO A 421 10.14 -6.77 41.90
N ALA A 422 9.88 -7.59 42.92
CA ALA A 422 9.12 -7.18 44.10
C ALA A 422 9.71 -5.89 44.67
N ARG A 423 8.83 -4.95 45.04
CA ARG A 423 9.20 -3.68 45.67
C ARG A 423 10.06 -4.01 46.90
N ILE A 424 11.35 -3.69 46.84
CA ILE A 424 12.21 -3.78 48.03
C ILE A 424 11.74 -2.65 48.96
N PRO A 425 11.20 -2.95 50.15
CA PRO A 425 10.74 -1.93 51.07
C PRO A 425 11.90 -1.02 51.45
N SER A 426 11.62 0.27 51.52
CA SER A 426 12.61 1.27 51.92
C SER A 426 13.13 1.00 53.34
N PRO A 427 14.34 1.44 53.71
CA PRO A 427 14.85 1.28 55.08
C PRO A 427 13.90 1.86 56.14
N THR A 428 13.12 2.87 55.77
CA THR A 428 12.06 3.49 56.56
C THR A 428 10.84 2.59 56.80
N GLU A 429 10.50 1.68 55.89
CA GLU A 429 9.40 0.72 56.06
C GLU A 429 9.81 -0.47 56.95
N LYS A 430 11.10 -0.85 56.99
CA LYS A 430 11.60 -1.91 57.89
C LYS A 430 11.57 -1.56 59.37
N LYS A 431 11.45 -0.27 59.73
CA LYS A 431 11.35 0.19 61.13
C LYS A 431 9.93 0.19 61.69
N LYS A 432 8.92 -0.19 60.89
CA LYS A 432 7.50 -0.23 61.28
C LYS A 432 6.92 -1.65 61.36
N LEU A 433 7.78 -2.68 61.31
CA LEU A 433 7.40 -4.09 61.46
C LEU A 433 8.05 -4.67 62.72
#